data_AF-A0A6C2U089-F1
#
_entry.id   AF-A0A6C2U089-F1
#
_cell.length_a   1.000
_cell.length_b   1.000
_cell.length_c   1.000
_cell.angle_alpha   90.00
_cell.angle_beta   90.00
_cell.angle_gamma   90.00
#
_symmetry.space_group_name_H-M   'P 1'
#
loop_
_entity.id
_entity.type
_entity.pdbx_description
1 polymer ?
#
loop_
_entity_poly.entity_id
_entity_poly.type
_entity_poly.pdbx_seq_one_letter_code
_entity_poly.pdbx_strand_id
1 'polypeptide(L)'
;MVDASNGAMRKGEALLYTVSIDSALQSYLSSNGYSLRLTEFTAGIVDNASIPLSLFTQAGGATAVASATDTTAVSVNTVLTDGMQFAFVHGGSGSSDDVSLASIAVDVIPEPATLGMIAASGLGILFVRRRIML
;
A
#
# COMPACT_ATOMS: atom_id res chain seq x y z
N MET A 1 9.56 -11.43 -3.60
CA MET A 1 9.91 -11.38 -2.17
C MET A 1 10.41 -9.96 -1.93
N VAL A 2 9.69 -9.14 -1.16
CA VAL A 2 10.10 -7.75 -0.90
C VAL A 2 11.16 -7.80 0.21
N ASP A 3 12.41 -7.54 -0.15
CA ASP A 3 13.52 -7.48 0.81
C ASP A 3 13.57 -6.07 1.40
N ALA A 4 12.88 -5.86 2.52
CA ALA A 4 12.96 -4.61 3.27
C ALA A 4 14.08 -4.77 4.30
N SER A 5 15.26 -4.22 4.02
CA SER A 5 16.31 -4.12 5.02
C SER A 5 15.80 -3.23 6.17
N ASN A 6 15.65 -3.79 7.37
CA ASN A 6 15.28 -3.06 8.60
C ASN A 6 16.39 -2.08 9.00
N GLY A 7 16.46 -0.93 8.33
CA GLY A 7 17.28 0.20 8.73
C GLY A 7 16.50 1.09 9.69
N ALA A 8 17.03 1.31 10.89
CA ALA A 8 16.57 2.41 11.73
C ALA A 8 16.96 3.74 11.06
N MET A 9 16.03 4.69 10.96
CA MET A 9 16.31 6.05 10.48
C MET A 9 16.50 7.00 11.62
N ARG A 10 17.42 7.94 11.41
CA ARG A 10 17.60 9.10 12.26
C ARG A 10 16.79 10.28 11.76
N LYS A 11 16.74 11.31 12.60
CA LYS A 11 16.07 12.57 12.27
C LYS A 11 16.62 13.21 10.99
N GLY A 12 15.70 13.62 10.11
CA GLY A 12 16.03 14.25 8.83
C GLY A 12 16.50 13.27 7.75
N GLU A 13 16.55 11.98 8.07
CA GLU A 13 16.79 10.94 7.07
C GLU A 13 15.48 10.49 6.42
N ALA A 14 15.65 9.89 5.25
CA ALA A 14 14.58 9.25 4.52
C ALA A 14 14.99 7.85 4.10
N LEU A 15 14.08 6.90 4.29
CA LEU A 15 14.20 5.56 3.73
C LEU A 15 13.50 5.56 2.37
N LEU A 16 14.24 5.20 1.34
CA LEU A 16 13.72 5.04 -0.01
C LEU A 16 13.51 3.56 -0.29
N TYR A 17 12.27 3.18 -0.53
CA TYR A 17 11.91 1.84 -0.97
C TYR A 17 11.58 1.87 -2.46
N THR A 18 12.10 0.89 -3.20
CA THR A 18 11.75 0.68 -4.60
C THR A 18 10.96 -0.61 -4.71
N VAL A 19 9.79 -0.54 -5.32
CA VAL A 19 9.01 -1.73 -5.63
C VAL A 19 9.54 -2.33 -6.92
N SER A 20 9.98 -3.58 -6.84
CA SER A 20 10.30 -4.41 -7.99
C SER A 20 9.21 -5.47 -8.15
N ILE A 21 8.55 -5.44 -9.30
CA ILE A 21 7.52 -6.42 -9.67
C ILE A 21 8.14 -7.31 -10.75
N ASP A 22 8.18 -8.61 -10.50
CA ASP A 22 8.61 -9.56 -11.52
C ASP A 22 7.71 -9.44 -12.77
N SER A 23 8.33 -9.39 -13.94
CA SER A 23 7.67 -9.46 -15.25
C SER A 23 6.60 -10.55 -15.35
N ALA A 24 6.80 -11.72 -14.75
CA ALA A 24 5.82 -12.81 -14.74
C ALA A 24 4.58 -12.44 -13.91
N LEU A 25 4.78 -11.81 -12.75
CA LEU A 25 3.71 -11.32 -11.91
C LEU A 25 2.97 -10.16 -12.58
N GLN A 26 3.69 -9.22 -13.21
CA GLN A 26 3.09 -8.11 -13.95
C GLN A 26 2.23 -8.59 -15.12
N SER A 27 2.71 -9.60 -15.86
CA SER A 27 1.94 -10.24 -16.93
C SER A 27 0.70 -10.95 -16.39
N TYR A 28 0.81 -11.63 -15.25
CA TYR A 28 -0.34 -12.28 -14.62
C TYR A 28 -1.39 -11.27 -14.15
N LEU A 29 -0.97 -10.19 -13.49
CA LEU A 29 -1.86 -9.16 -12.99
C LEU A 29 -2.61 -8.47 -14.13
N SER A 30 -1.89 -8.03 -15.16
CA SER A 30 -2.50 -7.38 -16.34
C SER A 30 -3.43 -8.32 -17.12
N SER A 31 -3.04 -9.58 -17.32
CA SER A 31 -3.88 -10.57 -18.03
C SER A 31 -5.18 -10.88 -17.33
N ASN A 32 -5.25 -10.71 -16.00
CA ASN A 32 -6.44 -11.03 -15.21
C ASN A 32 -7.18 -9.78 -14.71
N GLY A 33 -6.74 -8.59 -15.11
CA GLY A 33 -7.30 -7.33 -14.62
C GLY A 33 -7.16 -7.20 -13.11
N TYR A 34 -5.99 -7.53 -12.57
CA TYR A 34 -5.64 -7.31 -11.17
C TYR A 34 -4.66 -6.15 -11.05
N SER A 35 -4.76 -5.42 -9.95
CA SER A 35 -3.78 -4.42 -9.57
C SER A 35 -3.22 -4.73 -8.18
N LEU A 36 -1.93 -4.46 -8.00
CA LEU A 36 -1.32 -4.43 -6.67
C LEU A 36 -1.56 -3.07 -6.07
N ARG A 37 -1.92 -3.04 -4.78
CA ARG A 37 -2.16 -1.79 -4.07
C ARG A 37 -1.41 -1.79 -2.77
N LEU A 38 -0.68 -0.70 -2.51
CA LEU A 38 -0.26 -0.42 -1.15
C LEU A 38 -1.51 0.05 -0.41
N THR A 39 -1.79 -0.57 0.74
CA THR A 39 -2.97 -0.24 1.56
C THR A 39 -2.55 0.39 2.87
N GLU A 40 -1.50 -0.17 3.48
CA GLU A 40 -1.05 0.28 4.79
C GLU A 40 0.47 0.20 4.90
N PHE A 41 1.01 1.23 5.52
CA PHE A 41 2.38 1.27 5.96
C PHE A 41 2.38 1.51 7.46
N THR A 42 3.19 0.77 8.21
CA THR A 42 3.22 0.85 9.66
C THR A 42 4.64 1.09 10.15
N ALA A 43 4.82 2.13 10.96
CA ALA A 43 6.12 2.46 11.57
C ALA A 43 6.10 2.16 13.06
N GLY A 44 7.21 1.57 13.53
CA GLY A 44 7.50 1.40 14.95
C GLY A 44 8.36 2.56 15.42
N ILE A 45 7.84 3.34 16.37
CA ILE A 45 8.61 4.38 17.06
C ILE A 45 9.02 3.82 18.41
N VAL A 46 10.31 3.98 18.73
CA VAL A 46 10.88 3.56 20.00
C VAL A 46 11.29 4.81 20.77
N ASP A 47 10.35 5.72 21.09
CA ASP A 47 10.53 6.75 22.14
C ASP A 47 9.36 7.74 22.30
N ASN A 48 9.37 8.48 23.42
CA ASN A 48 8.28 9.29 24.00
C ASN A 48 7.87 10.60 23.28
N ALA A 49 8.31 10.85 22.05
CA ALA A 49 7.94 12.05 21.30
C ALA A 49 6.84 11.82 20.23
N SER A 50 6.00 12.84 20.00
CA SER A 50 5.14 12.87 18.81
C SER A 50 5.98 13.22 17.58
N ILE A 51 6.03 12.33 16.61
CA ILE A 51 6.89 12.45 15.42
C ILE A 51 6.00 12.55 14.18
N PRO A 52 6.01 13.67 13.43
CA PRO A 52 5.35 13.74 12.14
C PRO A 52 6.06 12.82 11.14
N LEU A 53 5.26 11.98 10.51
CA LEU A 53 5.68 10.89 9.66
C LEU A 53 5.03 11.04 8.30
N SER A 54 5.85 11.18 7.26
CA SER A 54 5.35 11.39 5.90
C SER A 54 5.75 10.24 5.01
N LEU A 55 4.77 9.67 4.32
CA LEU A 55 4.95 8.71 3.24
C LEU A 55 4.67 9.42 1.92
N PHE A 56 5.70 9.54 1.10
CA PHE A 56 5.59 10.12 -0.24
C PHE A 56 5.63 9.03 -1.29
N THR A 57 4.75 9.15 -2.29
CA THR A 57 4.70 8.30 -3.48
C THR A 57 4.73 9.20 -4.72
N GLN A 58 5.06 8.63 -5.89
CA GLN A 58 4.97 9.38 -7.15
C GLN A 58 3.55 9.89 -7.47
N ALA A 59 2.52 9.25 -6.90
CA ALA A 59 1.12 9.64 -7.10
C ALA A 59 0.59 10.66 -6.07
N GLY A 60 1.41 11.05 -5.09
CA GLY A 60 1.03 11.92 -3.97
C GLY A 60 1.59 11.43 -2.63
N GLY A 61 1.54 12.28 -1.60
CA GLY A 61 2.00 11.95 -0.25
C GLY A 61 0.87 11.92 0.78
N ALA A 62 1.02 11.10 1.81
CA ALA A 62 0.23 11.17 3.04
C ALA A 62 1.15 11.46 4.22
N THR A 63 0.65 12.19 5.21
CA THR A 63 1.36 12.46 6.45
C THR A 63 0.47 12.04 7.61
N ALA A 64 1.01 11.27 8.53
CA ALA A 64 0.41 11.00 9.82
C ALA A 64 1.30 11.59 10.92
N VAL A 65 0.71 11.96 12.05
CA VAL A 65 1.49 12.29 13.24
C VAL A 65 1.48 11.07 14.13
N ALA A 66 2.65 10.47 14.28
CA ALA A 66 2.82 9.29 15.09
C ALA A 66 3.03 9.70 16.56
N SER A 67 2.41 8.97 17.48
CA SER A 67 2.55 9.20 18.92
C SER A 67 3.37 8.06 19.50
N ALA A 68 4.38 8.43 20.26
CA ALA A 68 5.34 7.59 20.95
C ALA A 68 4.90 6.24 21.54
N THR A 69 3.67 6.18 22.05
CA THR A 69 3.16 5.00 22.74
C THR A 69 2.60 3.96 21.79
N ASP A 70 2.41 4.31 20.52
CA ASP A 70 1.70 3.50 19.55
C ASP A 70 2.47 3.33 18.23
N THR A 71 2.49 2.09 17.78
CA THR A 71 2.76 1.74 16.40
C THR A 71 1.80 2.54 15.50
N THR A 72 2.34 3.48 14.72
CA THR A 72 1.50 4.36 13.90
C THR A 72 1.41 3.83 12.49
N ALA A 73 0.17 3.56 12.06
CA ALA A 73 -0.16 3.23 10.68
C ALA A 73 -0.38 4.51 9.86
N VAL A 74 0.35 4.64 8.76
CA VAL A 74 0.11 5.61 7.70
C VAL A 74 -0.50 4.88 6.52
N SER A 75 -1.80 5.04 6.31
CA SER A 75 -2.48 4.45 5.18
C SER A 75 -2.31 5.31 3.93
N VAL A 76 -1.70 4.75 2.90
CA VAL A 76 -1.70 5.32 1.54
C VAL A 76 -2.33 4.29 0.64
N ASN A 77 -3.32 4.73 -0.13
CA ASN A 77 -4.01 3.92 -1.11
C ASN A 77 -3.51 4.30 -2.51
N THR A 78 -2.51 3.56 -3.01
CA THR A 78 -1.95 3.79 -4.36
C THR A 78 -1.72 2.48 -5.10
N VAL A 79 -1.96 2.50 -6.41
CA VAL A 79 -1.69 1.37 -7.31
C VAL A 79 -0.19 1.25 -7.50
N LEU A 80 0.37 0.08 -7.19
CA LEU A 80 1.78 -0.22 -7.35
C LEU A 80 2.10 -0.52 -8.81
N THR A 81 3.14 0.14 -9.32
CA THR A 81 3.74 -0.15 -10.63
C THR A 81 5.19 -0.56 -10.45
N ASP A 82 5.74 -1.30 -11.41
CA ASP A 82 7.16 -1.64 -11.38
C ASP A 82 8.02 -0.37 -11.39
N GLY A 83 9.10 -0.36 -10.61
CA GLY A 83 9.98 0.79 -10.42
C GLY A 83 9.38 1.93 -9.59
N MET A 84 8.17 1.78 -9.02
CA MET A 84 7.60 2.80 -8.14
C MET A 84 8.45 2.97 -6.88
N GLN A 85 8.67 4.21 -6.50
CA GLN A 85 9.46 4.58 -5.33
C GLN A 85 8.58 5.17 -4.23
N PHE A 86 8.93 4.83 -3.00
CA PHE A 86 8.30 5.29 -1.76
C PHE A 86 9.37 5.90 -0.88
N ALA A 87 9.17 7.15 -0.48
CA ALA A 87 10.04 7.80 0.48
C ALA A 87 9.31 7.90 1.81
N PHE A 88 9.96 7.39 2.85
CA PHE A 88 9.52 7.55 4.21
C PHE A 88 10.41 8.58 4.88
N VAL A 89 9.81 9.65 5.39
CA VAL A 89 10.55 10.81 5.90
C VAL A 89 10.21 11.05 7.36
N HIS A 90 11.25 11.16 8.18
CA HIS A 90 11.14 11.65 9.55
C HIS A 90 11.21 13.18 9.57
N GLY A 91 10.07 13.85 9.77
CA GLY A 91 9.96 15.31 9.77
C GLY A 91 10.11 15.98 11.13
N GLY A 92 10.39 15.22 12.20
CA GLY A 92 10.27 15.69 13.58
C GLY A 92 11.26 16.78 13.99
N SER A 93 10.78 17.76 14.75
CA SER A 93 11.59 18.77 15.44
C SER A 93 11.89 18.38 16.90
N GLY A 94 12.28 17.13 17.16
CA GLY A 94 12.60 16.58 18.50
C GLY A 94 14.05 16.10 18.62
N SER A 95 14.45 15.62 19.81
CA SER A 95 15.77 15.00 20.03
C SER A 95 15.76 13.53 19.61
N SER A 96 16.77 13.13 18.83
CA SER A 96 17.25 11.77 18.52
C SER A 96 16.35 10.58 18.87
N ASP A 97 15.27 10.38 18.13
CA ASP A 97 14.48 9.15 18.18
C ASP A 97 14.69 8.37 16.88
N ASP A 98 15.13 7.13 17.01
CA ASP A 98 15.27 6.20 15.88
C ASP A 98 13.88 5.70 15.46
N VAL A 99 13.52 5.88 14.18
CA VAL A 99 12.25 5.37 13.63
C VAL A 99 12.52 4.14 12.79
N SER A 100 11.78 3.07 13.04
CA SER A 100 11.92 1.81 12.31
C SER A 100 10.66 1.48 11.51
N LEU A 101 10.85 0.78 10.39
CA LEU A 101 9.74 0.20 9.65
C LEU A 101 9.22 -1.03 10.41
N ALA A 102 7.92 -1.07 10.72
CA ALA A 102 7.31 -2.23 11.38
C ALA A 102 6.68 -3.20 10.37
N SER A 103 5.84 -2.70 9.44
CA SER A 103 5.22 -3.54 8.41
C SER A 103 4.76 -2.77 7.19
N ILE A 104 4.65 -3.48 6.07
CA ILE A 104 4.09 -3.00 4.80
C ILE A 104 3.01 -4.00 4.38
N ALA A 105 1.78 -3.52 4.15
CA ALA A 105 0.67 -4.34 3.67
C ALA A 105 0.34 -4.02 2.20
N VAL A 106 0.37 -5.05 1.36
CA VAL A 106 0.05 -4.99 -0.07
C VAL A 106 -1.10 -5.94 -0.38
N ASP A 107 -2.16 -5.41 -0.97
CA ASP A 107 -3.34 -6.18 -1.36
C ASP A 107 -3.46 -6.27 -2.89
N VAL A 108 -4.02 -7.38 -3.36
CA VAL A 108 -4.40 -7.55 -4.78
C VAL A 108 -5.88 -7.26 -4.91
N ILE A 109 -6.23 -6.25 -5.72
CA ILE A 109 -7.63 -5.88 -5.95
C ILE A 109 -8.02 -6.20 -7.39
N PRO A 110 -9.11 -6.96 -7.61
CA PRO A 110 -9.73 -7.11 -8.92
C PRO A 110 -10.17 -5.76 -9.46
N GLU A 111 -9.80 -5.46 -10.70
CA GLU A 111 -10.27 -4.26 -11.36
C GLU A 111 -11.81 -4.26 -11.44
N PRO A 112 -12.45 -3.09 -11.32
CA PRO A 112 -13.91 -2.97 -11.25
C PRO A 112 -14.64 -3.58 -12.47
N ALA A 113 -13.96 -3.75 -13.61
CA ALA A 113 -14.50 -4.42 -14.78
C ALA A 113 -14.80 -5.91 -14.55
N THR A 114 -14.03 -6.60 -13.70
CA THR A 114 -14.24 -8.03 -13.40
C THR A 114 -15.46 -8.24 -12.48
N LEU A 115 -15.68 -7.35 -11.51
CA LEU A 115 -16.92 -7.33 -10.72
C LEU A 115 -18.15 -7.08 -11.60
N GLY A 116 -18.04 -6.16 -12.57
CA GLY A 116 -19.08 -5.91 -13.55
C GLY A 116 -19.40 -7.13 -14.42
N MET A 117 -18.38 -7.84 -14.92
CA MET A 117 -18.56 -9.07 -15.69
C MET A 117 -19.22 -10.19 -14.88
N ILE A 118 -18.83 -10.38 -13.62
CA ILE A 118 -19.43 -11.40 -12.75
C ILE A 118 -20.90 -11.07 -12.48
N ALA A 119 -21.19 -9.80 -12.16
CA ALA A 119 -22.55 -9.35 -11.93
C ALA A 119 -23.43 -9.47 -13.19
N ALA A 120 -22.91 -9.08 -14.36
CA ALA A 120 -23.61 -9.21 -15.63
C ALA A 120 -23.88 -10.67 -15.99
N SER A 121 -22.91 -11.56 -15.76
CA SER A 121 -23.07 -13.00 -16.00
C SER A 121 -24.10 -13.62 -15.06
N GLY A 122 -24.08 -13.26 -13.78
CA GLY A 122 -25.07 -13.73 -12.79
C GLY A 122 -26.48 -13.26 -13.10
N LEU A 123 -26.65 -12.00 -13.51
CA LEU A 123 -27.93 -11.45 -13.95
C LEU A 123 -28.41 -12.09 -15.25
N GLY A 124 -27.51 -12.35 -16.20
CA GLY A 124 -27.83 -13.04 -17.45
C GLY A 124 -28.40 -14.45 -17.21
N ILE A 125 -27.78 -15.22 -16.32
CA ILE A 125 -28.25 -16.57 -15.96
C ILE A 125 -29.64 -16.52 -15.29
N LEU A 126 -29.85 -15.57 -14.38
CA LEU A 126 -31.15 -15.36 -13.74
C LEU A 126 -32.24 -14.96 -14.75
N PHE A 127 -31.90 -14.12 -15.73
CA PHE A 127 -32.81 -13.70 -16.78
C PHE A 127 -33.23 -14.87 -17.69
N VAL A 128 -32.28 -15.71 -18.09
CA VAL A 128 -32.56 -16.92 -18.89
C VAL A 128 -33.47 -17.88 -18.13
N ARG A 129 -33.20 -18.11 -16.84
CA ARG A 129 -34.04 -18.97 -15.99
C ARG A 129 -35.48 -18.46 -15.90
N ARG A 130 -35.66 -17.14 -15.73
CA ARG A 130 -36.98 -16.51 -15.67
C ARG A 130 -37.75 -16.63 -16.99
N ARG A 131 -37.06 -16.63 -18.13
CA ARG A 131 -37.67 -16.72 -19.45
C ARG A 131 -38.09 -18.13 -19.85
N ILE A 132 -37.42 -19.17 -19.36
CA ILE A 132 -37.73 -20.58 -19.70
C ILE A 132 -38.86 -21.14 -18.80
N MET A 133 -39.12 -20.52 -17.65
CA MET A 133 -40.21 -20.91 -16.73
C MET A 133 -41.58 -20.27 -17.06
N LEU A 134 -41.66 -19.45 -18.12
CA LEU A 134 -42.91 -18.90 -18.67
C LEU A 134 -43.19 -19.55 -20.03
#